data_AF-A0A2D7X295-F1
#
_entry.id   AF-A0A2D7X295-F1
#
_cell.length_a   1.000
_cell.length_b   1.000
_cell.length_c   1.000
_cell.angle_alpha   90.00
_cell.angle_beta   90.00
_cell.angle_gamma   90.00
#
_symmetry.space_group_name_H-M   'P 1'
#
loop_
_entity.id
_entity.type
_entity.pdbx_description
1 polymer ?
#
loop_
_entity_poly.entity_id
_entity_poly.type
_entity_poly.pdbx_seq_one_letter_code
_entity_poly.pdbx_strand_id
1 'polypeptide(L)'
;MSFDIEKTDDNIKGVISFGSAEDYWIFVDQGVKGAGGFKGSGRMRGQGSDFKFTNKMPPLKAIIQWTKTKGIRGRDKKGRFITDKSLGFLISRSIYQRGLQRTRFISKPYEEMQTDFAEDIQKAVTEDMNAVDNETKVEIKIGKK
;
A
#
# COMPACT_ATOMS: atom_id res chain seq x y z
N MET A 1 17.27 0.65 0.00
CA MET A 1 16.32 0.02 0.94
C MET A 1 17.14 -0.45 2.12
N SER A 2 16.89 0.10 3.31
CA SER A 2 17.53 -0.37 4.55
C SER A 2 16.45 -0.81 5.54
N PHE A 3 16.86 -1.69 6.45
CA PHE A 3 16.03 -2.21 7.52
C PHE A 3 16.76 -1.93 8.82
N ASP A 4 16.07 -1.26 9.74
CA ASP A 4 16.58 -0.95 11.07
C ASP A 4 15.59 -1.46 12.11
N ILE A 5 16.09 -1.99 13.22
CA ILE A 5 15.28 -2.44 14.34
C ILE A 5 15.66 -1.59 15.53
N GLU A 6 14.72 -0.77 16.00
CA GLU A 6 14.88 0.05 17.19
C GLU A 6 14.16 -0.66 18.35
N LYS A 7 14.91 -0.96 19.42
CA LYS A 7 14.32 -1.44 20.67
C LYS A 7 14.00 -0.23 21.56
N THR A 8 12.73 -0.05 21.85
CA THR A 8 12.22 0.90 22.86
C THR A 8 11.89 0.11 24.13
N ASP A 9 11.83 0.79 25.28
CA ASP A 9 11.62 0.16 26.59
C ASP A 9 10.41 -0.82 26.63
N ASP A 10 9.34 -0.49 25.91
CA ASP A 10 8.12 -1.32 25.85
C ASP A 10 7.79 -1.90 24.46
N ASN A 11 8.52 -1.52 23.41
CA ASN A 11 8.13 -1.84 22.02
C ASN A 11 9.33 -2.16 21.13
N ILE A 12 9.13 -3.06 20.16
CA ILE A 12 10.06 -3.29 19.05
C ILE A 12 9.53 -2.54 17.83
N LYS A 13 10.33 -1.63 17.28
CA LYS A 13 9.98 -0.84 16.10
C LYS A 13 10.86 -1.26 14.92
N GLY A 14 10.24 -1.93 13.95
CA GLY A 14 10.86 -2.19 12.65
C GLY A 14 10.72 -0.98 11.72
N VAL A 15 11.83 -0.45 11.24
CA VAL A 15 11.87 0.68 10.30
C VAL A 15 12.35 0.17 8.95
N ILE A 16 11.55 0.39 7.90
CA ILE A 16 11.92 0.07 6.52
C ILE A 16 12.05 1.38 5.75
N SER A 17 13.28 1.70 5.34
CA SER A 17 13.60 2.95 4.65
C SER A 17 13.79 2.71 3.16
N PHE A 18 12.97 3.37 2.32
CA PHE A 18 12.96 3.20 0.87
C PHE A 18 13.84 4.20 0.11
N GLY A 19 14.72 4.94 0.80
CA GLY A 19 15.61 5.96 0.20
C GLY A 19 14.86 7.19 -0.32
N SER A 20 15.48 7.98 -1.19
CA SER A 20 15.11 9.36 -1.57
C SER A 20 13.76 9.59 -2.29
N ALA A 21 12.83 8.63 -2.24
CA ALA A 21 11.47 8.74 -2.80
C ALA A 21 10.38 8.52 -1.74
N GLU A 22 10.74 8.60 -0.45
CA GLU A 22 9.89 8.43 0.74
C GLU A 22 8.44 8.91 0.54
N ASP A 23 8.25 10.15 0.09
CA ASP A 23 6.92 10.75 -0.06
C ASP A 23 6.11 10.18 -1.24
N TYR A 24 6.74 9.75 -2.32
CA TYR A 24 6.00 9.28 -3.51
C TYR A 24 5.43 7.88 -3.31
N TRP A 25 6.21 7.00 -2.68
CA TRP A 25 5.86 5.59 -2.52
C TRP A 25 4.56 5.38 -1.74
N ILE A 26 4.28 6.24 -0.74
CA ILE A 26 3.06 6.13 0.05
C ILE A 26 1.80 6.35 -0.80
N PHE A 27 1.84 7.26 -1.78
CA PHE A 27 0.73 7.47 -2.71
C PHE A 27 0.56 6.31 -3.69
N VAL A 28 1.63 5.62 -4.04
CA VAL A 28 1.59 4.42 -4.88
C VAL A 28 1.00 3.24 -4.10
N ASP A 29 1.42 3.07 -2.85
CA ASP A 29 0.98 2.01 -1.97
C ASP A 29 -0.51 2.17 -1.59
N GLN A 30 -0.86 3.31 -1.00
CA GLN A 30 -2.20 3.62 -0.51
C GLN A 30 -3.17 4.06 -1.62
N GLY A 31 -2.65 4.52 -2.76
CA GLY A 31 -3.45 5.15 -3.81
C GLY A 31 -3.92 6.55 -3.42
N VAL A 32 -4.74 7.18 -4.28
CA VAL A 32 -5.32 8.50 -4.01
C VAL A 32 -6.79 8.49 -4.41
N LYS A 33 -7.68 8.80 -3.47
CA LYS A 33 -9.12 8.84 -3.72
C LYS A 33 -9.49 9.95 -4.71
N GLY A 34 -10.33 9.63 -5.68
CA GLY A 34 -10.89 10.61 -6.60
C GLY A 34 -11.81 11.62 -5.91
N ALA A 35 -11.92 12.82 -6.47
CA ALA A 35 -12.86 13.85 -6.01
C ALA A 35 -14.34 13.50 -6.29
N GLY A 36 -14.59 12.46 -7.08
CA GLY A 36 -15.94 12.04 -7.47
C GLY A 36 -16.47 12.77 -8.71
N GLY A 37 -17.78 12.64 -8.95
CA GLY A 37 -18.45 13.27 -10.11
C GLY A 37 -18.14 12.63 -11.47
N PHE A 38 -17.52 11.45 -11.49
CA PHE A 38 -17.36 10.68 -12.72
C PHE A 38 -18.72 10.09 -13.14
N LYS A 39 -19.28 10.56 -14.26
CA LYS A 39 -20.60 10.14 -14.79
C LYS A 39 -20.54 8.98 -15.81
N GLY A 40 -19.37 8.36 -15.98
CA GLY A 40 -19.17 7.28 -16.96
C GLY A 40 -19.09 5.89 -16.31
N SER A 41 -18.77 4.88 -17.13
CA SER A 41 -18.53 3.52 -16.63
C SER A 41 -17.20 3.43 -15.85
N GLY A 42 -17.28 2.93 -14.63
CA GLY A 42 -16.13 2.53 -13.85
C GLY A 42 -16.12 3.04 -12.41
N ARG A 43 -15.33 2.34 -11.59
CA ARG A 43 -15.32 2.53 -10.14
C ARG A 43 -14.37 3.64 -9.73
N MET A 44 -14.73 4.32 -8.64
CA MET A 44 -13.84 5.21 -7.91
C MET A 44 -12.63 4.40 -7.43
N ARG A 45 -11.44 4.96 -7.58
CA ARG A 45 -10.14 4.40 -7.23
C ARG A 45 -9.66 5.02 -5.92
N GLY A 46 -8.64 4.42 -5.32
CA GLY A 46 -8.06 4.87 -4.05
C GLY A 46 -9.04 4.82 -2.87
N GLN A 47 -9.99 3.88 -2.89
CA GLN A 47 -10.88 3.68 -1.74
C GLN A 47 -10.06 3.19 -0.54
N GLY A 48 -10.34 3.76 0.63
CA GLY A 48 -9.58 3.49 1.86
C GLY A 48 -8.22 4.18 1.94
N SER A 49 -7.89 5.07 1.00
CA SER A 49 -6.70 5.94 1.11
C SER A 49 -7.00 7.19 1.92
N ASP A 50 -6.06 7.60 2.75
CA ASP A 50 -6.07 8.90 3.44
C ASP A 50 -5.86 10.08 2.49
N PHE A 51 -5.28 9.81 1.31
CA PHE A 51 -5.03 10.82 0.29
C PHE A 51 -6.22 10.96 -0.65
N LYS A 52 -6.63 12.20 -0.95
CA LYS A 52 -7.73 12.49 -1.86
C LYS A 52 -7.51 13.73 -2.70
N PHE A 53 -8.04 13.71 -3.92
CA PHE A 53 -8.22 14.92 -4.71
C PHE A 53 -9.33 15.79 -4.10
N THR A 54 -9.07 17.09 -3.99
CA THR A 54 -10.04 18.07 -3.48
C THR A 54 -10.40 19.07 -4.56
N ASN A 55 -9.63 20.16 -4.70
CA ASN A 55 -9.94 21.26 -5.61
C ASN A 55 -8.93 21.36 -6.77
N LYS A 56 -7.80 20.65 -6.69
CA LYS A 56 -6.71 20.72 -7.67
C LYS A 56 -6.63 19.43 -8.49
N MET A 57 -6.54 19.59 -9.81
CA MET A 57 -6.30 18.49 -10.75
C MET A 57 -4.80 18.19 -10.89
N PRO A 58 -4.42 16.98 -11.34
CA PRO A 58 -3.04 16.64 -11.67
C PRO A 58 -2.45 17.61 -12.72
N PRO A 59 -1.16 18.01 -12.58
CA PRO A 59 -0.51 18.93 -13.50
C PRO A 59 -0.52 18.44 -14.95
N LEU A 60 -1.11 19.25 -15.84
CA LEU A 60 -1.29 18.88 -17.24
C LEU A 60 0.05 18.62 -17.98
N LYS A 61 1.08 19.42 -17.69
CA LYS A 61 2.41 19.30 -18.32
C LYS A 61 3.02 17.91 -18.09
N ALA A 62 2.94 17.41 -16.86
CA ALA A 62 3.45 16.09 -16.50
C ALA A 62 2.71 14.97 -17.22
N ILE A 63 1.37 15.06 -17.32
CA ILE A 63 0.55 14.08 -18.04
C ILE A 63 0.88 14.06 -19.53
N ILE A 64 1.03 15.23 -20.16
CA ILE A 64 1.39 15.32 -21.58
C ILE A 64 2.76 14.67 -21.83
N GLN A 65 3.75 14.98 -20.99
CA GLN A 65 5.08 14.38 -21.12
C GLN A 65 5.02 12.86 -20.95
N TRP A 66 4.28 12.37 -19.95
CA TRP A 66 4.06 10.93 -19.76
C TRP A 66 3.38 10.27 -20.96
N THR A 67 2.35 10.89 -21.55
CA THR A 67 1.70 10.35 -22.76
C THR A 67 2.64 10.27 -23.95
N LYS A 68 3.54 11.24 -24.12
CA LYS A 68 4.56 11.26 -25.17
C LYS A 68 5.59 10.16 -24.95
N THR A 69 6.12 10.03 -23.74
CA THR A 69 7.05 8.96 -23.37
C THR A 69 6.45 7.57 -23.58
N LYS A 70 5.14 7.42 -23.32
CA LYS A 70 4.41 6.16 -23.54
C LYS A 70 3.89 5.96 -24.96
N GLY A 71 4.05 6.93 -25.86
CA GLY A 71 3.53 6.87 -27.24
C GLY A 71 2.00 6.82 -27.35
N ILE A 72 1.28 7.28 -26.31
CA ILE A 72 -0.19 7.23 -26.26
C ILE A 72 -0.75 8.41 -27.07
N ARG A 73 -1.63 8.12 -28.03
CA ARG A 73 -2.35 9.13 -28.82
C ARG A 73 -3.84 8.91 -28.76
N GLY A 74 -4.59 9.95 -28.42
CA GLY A 74 -6.04 9.93 -28.39
C GLY A 74 -6.62 10.07 -29.79
N ARG A 75 -7.83 9.56 -29.97
CA ARG A 75 -8.60 9.71 -31.21
C ARG A 75 -9.99 10.25 -30.91
N ASP A 76 -10.54 11.00 -31.85
CA ASP A 76 -11.93 11.43 -31.81
C ASP A 76 -12.87 10.29 -32.24
N LYS A 77 -14.18 10.53 -32.16
CA LYS A 77 -15.21 9.55 -32.56
C LYS A 77 -15.10 9.13 -34.04
N LYS A 78 -14.41 9.92 -34.89
CA LYS A 78 -14.21 9.66 -36.32
C LYS A 78 -12.86 8.98 -36.60
N GLY A 79 -12.10 8.61 -35.55
CA GLY A 79 -10.80 7.96 -35.67
C GLY A 79 -9.62 8.91 -35.94
N ARG A 80 -9.84 10.23 -35.98
CA ARG A 80 -8.78 11.22 -36.22
C ARG A 80 -8.03 11.50 -34.92
N PHE A 81 -6.72 11.77 -35.01
CA PHE A 81 -5.93 12.08 -33.82
C PHE A 81 -6.39 13.40 -33.18
N ILE A 82 -6.50 13.40 -31.85
CA ILE A 82 -6.68 14.62 -31.07
C ILE A 82 -5.32 15.18 -30.65
N THR A 83 -5.30 16.45 -30.24
CA THR A 83 -4.08 17.08 -29.74
C THR A 83 -3.65 16.49 -28.39
N ASP A 84 -2.34 16.46 -28.13
CA ASP A 84 -1.78 15.99 -26.85
C ASP A 84 -2.37 16.75 -25.65
N LYS A 85 -2.65 18.05 -25.83
CA LYS A 85 -3.28 18.88 -24.80
C LYS A 85 -4.70 18.41 -24.47
N SER A 86 -5.48 18.06 -25.49
CA SER A 86 -6.83 17.51 -25.32
C SER A 86 -6.78 16.16 -24.61
N LEU A 87 -5.91 15.26 -25.06
CA LEU A 87 -5.68 13.97 -24.42
C LEU A 87 -5.25 14.14 -22.95
N GLY A 88 -4.27 15.00 -22.69
CA GLY A 88 -3.76 15.25 -21.35
C GLY A 88 -4.83 15.82 -20.41
N PHE A 89 -5.71 16.69 -20.91
CA PHE A 89 -6.83 17.22 -20.13
C PHE A 89 -7.84 16.12 -19.79
N LEU A 90 -8.17 15.25 -20.74
CA LEU A 90 -9.06 14.10 -20.51
C LEU A 90 -8.50 13.14 -19.45
N ILE A 91 -7.19 12.85 -19.52
CA ILE A 91 -6.52 11.98 -18.56
C ILE A 91 -6.45 12.65 -17.18
N SER A 92 -6.03 13.92 -17.10
CA SER A 92 -5.97 14.67 -15.84
C SER A 92 -7.34 14.74 -15.16
N ARG A 93 -8.40 15.03 -15.94
CA ARG A 93 -9.78 15.01 -15.45
C ARG A 93 -10.22 13.62 -14.97
N SER A 94 -9.87 12.57 -15.70
CA SER A 94 -10.18 11.18 -15.32
C SER A 94 -9.50 10.80 -14.01
N ILE A 95 -8.20 11.11 -13.85
CA ILE A 95 -7.45 10.87 -12.62
C ILE A 95 -8.04 11.67 -11.45
N TYR A 96 -8.37 12.94 -11.66
CA TYR A 96 -8.99 13.76 -10.62
C TYR A 96 -10.33 13.19 -10.15
N GLN A 97 -11.23 12.84 -11.08
CA GLN A 97 -12.57 12.36 -10.73
C GLN A 97 -12.55 10.94 -10.15
N ARG A 98 -11.73 10.05 -10.72
CA ARG A 98 -11.71 8.63 -10.34
C ARG A 98 -10.69 8.34 -9.26
N GLY A 99 -9.56 9.02 -9.23
CA GLY A 99 -8.42 8.75 -8.34
C GLY A 99 -7.37 7.82 -8.94
N LEU A 100 -6.35 7.54 -8.13
CA LEU A 100 -5.28 6.57 -8.36
C LEU A 100 -5.54 5.32 -7.54
N GLN A 101 -5.34 4.15 -8.15
CA GLN A 101 -5.59 2.87 -7.48
C GLN A 101 -4.43 2.53 -6.54
N ARG A 102 -4.78 1.91 -5.41
CA ARG A 102 -3.82 1.39 -4.44
C ARG A 102 -3.13 0.13 -4.96
N THR A 103 -1.81 0.07 -4.86
CA THR A 103 -1.04 -1.13 -5.23
C THR A 103 -0.81 -2.05 -4.04
N ARG A 104 -0.79 -1.49 -2.81
CA ARG A 104 -0.48 -2.19 -1.55
C ARG A 104 0.83 -2.97 -1.57
N PHE A 105 1.83 -2.51 -2.30
CA PHE A 105 3.10 -3.24 -2.44
C PHE A 105 3.92 -3.30 -1.14
N ILE A 106 3.68 -2.38 -0.20
CA ILE A 106 4.28 -2.36 1.15
C ILE A 106 3.25 -2.81 2.18
N SER A 107 2.06 -2.21 2.17
CA SER A 107 1.07 -2.46 3.24
C SER A 107 0.64 -3.92 3.29
N LYS A 108 0.44 -4.56 2.12
CA LYS A 108 0.00 -5.95 2.09
C LYS A 108 1.02 -6.92 2.69
N PRO A 109 2.30 -6.98 2.22
CA PRO A 109 3.26 -7.90 2.83
C PRO A 109 3.56 -7.57 4.29
N TYR A 110 3.45 -6.29 4.70
CA TYR A 110 3.59 -5.92 6.10
C TYR A 110 2.45 -6.47 6.98
N GLU A 111 1.19 -6.33 6.56
CA GLU A 111 0.03 -6.92 7.25
C GLU A 111 0.12 -8.44 7.35
N GLU A 112 0.58 -9.11 6.29
CA GLU A 112 0.82 -10.55 6.26
C GLU A 112 1.94 -10.93 7.26
N MET A 113 3.09 -10.27 7.19
CA MET A 113 4.22 -10.49 8.11
C MET A 113 3.84 -10.29 9.58
N GLN A 114 3.02 -9.28 9.90
CA GLN A 114 2.56 -9.07 11.28
C GLN A 114 1.70 -10.21 11.78
N THR A 115 0.85 -10.78 10.91
CA THR A 115 -0.02 -11.90 11.25
C THR A 115 0.80 -13.16 11.47
N ASP A 116 1.69 -13.48 10.53
CA ASP A 116 2.60 -14.63 10.62
C ASP A 116 3.48 -14.54 11.87
N PHE A 117 4.05 -13.36 12.14
CA PHE A 117 4.88 -13.14 13.33
C PHE A 117 4.10 -13.35 14.63
N ALA A 118 2.84 -12.88 14.71
CA ALA A 118 2.01 -13.09 15.88
C ALA A 118 1.69 -14.58 16.11
N GLU A 119 1.40 -15.33 15.03
CA GLU A 119 1.17 -16.76 15.08
C GLU A 119 2.42 -17.54 15.54
N ASP A 120 3.60 -17.17 15.02
CA ASP A 120 4.87 -17.78 15.39
C ASP A 120 5.21 -17.56 16.87
N ILE A 121 5.03 -16.33 17.37
CA ILE A 121 5.25 -16.02 18.79
C ILE A 121 4.26 -16.76 19.67
N GLN A 122 2.97 -16.80 19.29
CA GLN A 122 1.96 -17.53 20.06
C GLN A 122 2.29 -19.02 20.14
N LYS A 123 2.73 -19.62 19.03
CA LYS A 123 3.14 -21.01 18.99
C LYS A 123 4.34 -21.29 19.87
N ALA A 124 5.40 -20.47 19.78
CA ALA A 124 6.60 -20.61 20.60
C ALA A 124 6.28 -20.51 22.10
N VAL A 125 5.47 -19.52 22.51
CA VAL A 125 5.04 -19.39 23.92
C VAL A 125 4.24 -20.61 24.37
N THR A 126 3.37 -21.16 23.52
CA THR A 126 2.59 -22.36 23.84
C THR A 126 3.48 -23.60 23.99
N GLU A 127 4.49 -23.75 23.12
CA GLU A 127 5.47 -24.83 23.20
C GLU A 127 6.28 -24.76 24.50
N ASP A 128 6.75 -23.57 24.88
CA ASP A 128 7.47 -23.35 26.15
C ASP A 128 6.60 -23.68 27.37
N MET A 129 5.34 -23.22 27.38
CA MET A 129 4.41 -23.55 28.47
C MET A 129 4.19 -25.07 28.60
N ASN A 130 4.02 -25.78 27.47
CA ASN A 130 3.86 -27.23 27.48
C ASN A 130 5.14 -27.96 27.91
N ALA A 131 6.32 -27.44 27.56
CA ALA A 131 7.59 -28.00 28.01
C ALA A 131 7.72 -27.90 29.53
N VAL A 132 7.43 -26.73 30.11
CA VAL A 132 7.42 -26.51 31.57
C VAL A 132 6.40 -27.41 32.28
N ASP A 133 5.20 -27.56 31.72
CA ASP A 133 4.18 -28.48 32.25
C ASP A 133 4.62 -29.95 32.23
N ASN A 134 5.42 -30.34 31.25
CA ASN A 134 5.97 -31.69 31.16
C ASN A 134 7.13 -31.90 32.14
N GLU A 135 8.01 -30.92 32.32
CA GLU A 135 9.08 -30.96 33.32
C GLU A 135 8.52 -31.02 34.75
N THR A 136 7.55 -30.18 35.09
CA THR A 136 6.90 -30.19 36.42
C THR A 136 6.11 -31.49 36.69
N LYS A 137 5.47 -32.09 35.67
CA LYS A 137 4.84 -33.42 35.79
C LYS A 137 5.86 -34.55 36.00
N VAL A 138 7.07 -34.42 35.45
CA VAL A 138 8.17 -35.37 35.69
C VAL A 138 8.67 -35.21 37.13
N GLU A 139 8.85 -34.00 37.63
CA GLU A 139 9.28 -33.75 39.01
C GLU A 139 8.27 -34.26 40.05
N ILE A 140 6.96 -34.05 39.85
CA ILE A 140 5.91 -34.52 40.78
C ILE A 140 5.80 -36.07 40.78
N LYS A 141 6.18 -36.74 39.67
CA LYS A 141 6.17 -38.22 39.58
C LYS A 141 7.41 -38.88 40.19
N ILE A 142 8.48 -38.14 40.50
CA ILE A 142 9.70 -38.68 41.11
C ILE A 142 9.60 -38.70 42.66
N GLY A 143 8.58 -38.06 43.25
CA GLY A 143 8.39 -37.92 44.70
C GLY A 143 7.40 -38.86 45.40
N LYS A 144 6.86 -39.90 44.74
CA LYS A 144 6.02 -40.92 45.40
C LYS A 144 6.74 -42.26 45.46
N LYS A 145 7.42 -42.50 46.59
CA LYS A 145 7.73 -43.81 47.13
C LYS A 145 7.05 -43.95 48.48
#